data_AF-A0A7S0SN52-F1
#
_entry.id   AF-A0A7S0SN52-F1
#
_cell.length_a   1.000
_cell.length_b   1.000
_cell.length_c   1.000
_cell.angle_alpha   90.00
_cell.angle_beta   90.00
_cell.angle_gamma   90.00
#
_symmetry.space_group_name_H-M   'P 1'
#
loop_
_entity.id
_entity.type
_entity.pdbx_description
1 polymer ?
#
loop_
_entity_poly.entity_id
_entity_poly.type
_entity_poly.pdbx_seq_one_letter_code
_entity_poly.pdbx_strand_id
1 'polypeptide(L)'
;MGGTAGQRRAEKVDREGVKADVAAKSKTKAEDDAYWAAAGEGSKSKAQAKRDTADANADAAAASKAEAKRLAKVEEEEMASFGKKPATKAKKMTKAELAAFAEMDAKERIKAKFAKAKETKKEVSEEDYAAMVDVKNDNATEKIDASGIDEALASLGVNGAAGPHTPGHALPGTKNTKAAYAAFEEQEMPGLKEDRPGLKMSQ
;
A
#
# COMPACT_ATOMS: atom_id res chain seq x y z
N MET A 1 47.75 -33.85 -1.21
CA MET A 1 47.43 -32.51 -1.76
C MET A 1 46.75 -32.68 -3.12
N GLY A 2 45.43 -32.85 -3.18
CA GLY A 2 44.73 -33.08 -4.45
C GLY A 2 43.23 -32.89 -4.30
N GLY A 3 42.79 -31.65 -4.07
CA GLY A 3 41.37 -31.36 -3.80
C GLY A 3 40.74 -30.27 -4.67
N THR A 4 41.51 -29.32 -5.21
CA THR A 4 40.92 -28.09 -5.78
C THR A 4 40.63 -28.15 -7.28
N ALA A 5 41.22 -29.08 -8.02
CA ALA A 5 40.99 -29.22 -9.47
C ALA A 5 39.73 -30.03 -9.80
N GLY A 6 39.37 -31.01 -8.97
CA GLY A 6 38.12 -31.77 -9.09
C GLY A 6 36.90 -30.90 -8.79
N GLN A 7 36.94 -30.16 -7.67
CA GLN A 7 35.86 -29.24 -7.27
C GLN A 7 35.62 -28.12 -8.30
N ARG A 8 36.67 -27.51 -8.87
CA ARG A 8 36.52 -26.49 -9.92
C ARG A 8 35.92 -27.02 -11.22
N ARG A 9 36.18 -28.28 -11.57
CA ARG A 9 35.56 -28.93 -12.73
C ARG A 9 34.08 -29.25 -12.47
N ALA A 10 33.75 -29.74 -11.29
CA ALA A 10 32.36 -29.96 -10.87
C ALA A 10 31.57 -28.64 -10.89
N GLU A 11 32.09 -27.58 -10.26
CA GLU A 11 31.42 -26.27 -10.22
C GLU A 11 31.25 -25.65 -11.62
N LYS A 12 32.22 -25.88 -12.53
CA LYS A 12 32.10 -25.45 -13.93
C LYS A 12 30.98 -26.19 -14.65
N VAL A 13 30.89 -27.51 -14.47
CA VAL A 13 29.82 -28.34 -15.07
C VAL A 13 28.46 -27.95 -14.51
N ASP A 14 28.35 -27.72 -13.21
CA ASP A 14 27.11 -27.28 -12.57
C ASP A 14 26.67 -25.90 -13.09
N ARG A 15 27.61 -24.96 -13.23
CA ARG A 15 27.32 -23.63 -13.77
C ARG A 15 26.93 -23.67 -15.25
N GLU A 16 27.55 -24.53 -16.04
CA GLU A 16 27.18 -24.74 -17.45
C GLU A 16 25.81 -25.43 -17.56
N GLY A 17 25.50 -26.37 -16.67
CA GLY A 17 24.18 -27.00 -16.54
C GLY A 17 23.08 -26.00 -16.18
N VAL A 18 23.29 -25.16 -15.16
CA VAL A 18 22.34 -24.11 -14.76
C VAL A 18 22.14 -23.09 -15.88
N LYS A 19 23.20 -22.70 -16.59
CA LYS A 19 23.07 -21.78 -17.74
C LYS A 19 22.28 -22.41 -18.89
N ALA A 20 22.51 -23.69 -19.19
CA ALA A 20 21.76 -24.40 -20.22
C ALA A 20 20.29 -24.54 -19.83
N ASP A 21 20.00 -24.82 -18.56
CA ASP A 21 18.64 -24.97 -18.02
C ASP A 21 17.87 -23.64 -18.03
N VAL A 22 18.53 -22.53 -17.61
CA VAL A 22 17.96 -21.18 -17.70
C VAL A 22 17.73 -20.77 -19.16
N ALA A 23 18.68 -21.06 -20.05
CA ALA A 23 18.52 -20.76 -21.48
C ALA A 23 17.36 -21.55 -22.10
N ALA A 24 17.25 -22.84 -21.78
CA ALA A 24 16.16 -23.69 -22.24
C ALA A 24 14.81 -23.18 -21.72
N LYS A 25 14.71 -22.89 -20.41
CA LYS A 25 13.49 -22.33 -19.79
C LYS A 25 13.11 -20.97 -20.34
N SER A 26 14.08 -20.10 -20.63
CA SER A 26 13.81 -18.80 -21.24
C SER A 26 13.31 -18.92 -22.67
N LYS A 27 13.82 -19.91 -23.41
CA LYS A 27 13.42 -20.16 -24.79
C LYS A 27 12.01 -20.74 -24.86
N THR A 28 11.70 -21.75 -24.02
CA THR A 28 10.35 -22.31 -23.95
C THR A 28 9.34 -21.26 -23.48
N LYS A 29 9.70 -20.44 -22.49
CA LYS A 29 8.85 -19.33 -22.05
C LYS A 29 8.61 -18.31 -23.16
N ALA A 30 9.64 -17.94 -23.92
CA ALA A 30 9.49 -17.00 -25.03
C ALA A 30 8.62 -17.58 -26.17
N GLU A 31 8.71 -18.89 -26.43
CA GLU A 31 7.88 -19.60 -27.40
C GLU A 31 6.41 -19.67 -26.94
N ASP A 32 6.16 -19.96 -25.66
CA ASP A 32 4.82 -19.93 -25.06
C ASP A 32 4.23 -18.51 -25.05
N ASP A 33 4.99 -17.51 -24.61
CA ASP A 33 4.58 -16.10 -24.59
C ASP A 33 4.24 -15.62 -26.01
N ALA A 34 5.03 -16.03 -27.02
CA ALA A 34 4.76 -15.73 -28.42
C ALA A 34 3.51 -16.46 -28.95
N TYR A 35 3.29 -17.72 -28.57
CA TYR A 35 2.10 -18.49 -28.92
C TYR A 35 0.83 -17.83 -28.37
N TRP A 36 0.84 -17.45 -27.09
CA TRP A 36 -0.29 -16.77 -26.44
C TRP A 36 -0.51 -15.35 -26.97
N ALA A 37 0.56 -14.62 -27.31
CA ALA A 37 0.44 -13.32 -27.96
C ALA A 37 -0.15 -13.42 -29.38
N ALA A 38 0.24 -14.45 -30.15
CA ALA A 38 -0.26 -14.68 -31.52
C ALA A 38 -1.69 -15.25 -31.56
N ALA A 39 -2.10 -16.00 -30.53
CA ALA A 39 -3.44 -16.58 -30.41
C ALA A 39 -4.57 -15.55 -30.15
N GLY A 40 -4.25 -14.25 -30.05
CA GLY A 40 -5.24 -13.16 -30.04
C GLY A 40 -5.65 -12.66 -28.65
N GLU A 41 -5.30 -13.37 -27.58
CA GLU A 41 -5.47 -12.91 -26.18
C GLU A 41 -4.62 -11.65 -25.88
N GLY A 42 -3.59 -11.37 -26.69
CA GLY A 42 -2.64 -10.27 -26.52
C GLY A 42 -3.01 -8.92 -27.18
N SER A 43 -4.05 -8.86 -28.02
CA SER A 43 -4.43 -7.59 -28.65
C SER A 43 -5.37 -6.82 -27.73
N LYS A 44 -4.80 -5.94 -26.89
CA LYS A 44 -5.59 -5.02 -26.07
C LYS A 44 -6.62 -4.32 -26.94
N SER A 45 -7.88 -4.36 -26.53
CA SER A 45 -8.93 -3.62 -27.24
C SER A 45 -8.53 -2.15 -27.40
N LYS A 46 -9.00 -1.49 -28.46
CA LYS A 46 -8.75 -0.04 -28.66
C LYS A 46 -9.14 0.79 -27.42
N ALA A 47 -10.10 0.31 -26.63
CA ALA A 47 -10.51 0.91 -25.36
C ALA A 47 -9.46 0.71 -24.25
N GLN A 48 -8.93 -0.51 -24.07
CA GLN A 48 -7.81 -0.76 -23.14
C GLN A 48 -6.55 0.00 -23.53
N ALA A 49 -6.19 0.02 -24.81
CA ALA A 49 -5.05 0.79 -25.29
C ALA A 49 -5.20 2.29 -24.97
N LYS A 50 -6.40 2.85 -25.15
CA LYS A 50 -6.69 4.25 -24.79
C LYS A 50 -6.63 4.49 -23.28
N ARG A 51 -7.16 3.57 -22.47
CA ARG A 51 -7.10 3.66 -21.01
C ARG A 51 -5.67 3.61 -20.50
N ASP A 52 -4.86 2.65 -20.97
CA ASP A 52 -3.46 2.54 -20.59
C ASP A 52 -2.64 3.78 -20.97
N THR A 53 -2.89 4.38 -22.15
CA THR A 53 -2.24 5.64 -22.53
C THR A 53 -2.71 6.83 -21.69
N ALA A 54 -3.98 6.86 -21.29
CA ALA A 54 -4.52 7.92 -20.44
C ALA A 54 -3.95 7.82 -19.02
N ASP A 55 -3.88 6.60 -18.47
CA ASP A 55 -3.31 6.32 -17.16
C ASP A 55 -1.80 6.65 -17.14
N ALA A 56 -1.04 6.23 -18.17
CA ALA A 56 0.37 6.58 -18.30
C ALA A 56 0.62 8.10 -18.42
N ASN A 57 -0.26 8.82 -19.13
CA ASN A 57 -0.17 10.28 -19.24
C ASN A 57 -0.55 10.98 -17.92
N ALA A 58 -1.51 10.44 -17.16
CA ALA A 58 -1.89 10.97 -15.85
C ALA A 58 -0.77 10.79 -14.83
N ASP A 59 -0.12 9.62 -14.82
CA ASP A 59 1.03 9.35 -13.96
C ASP A 59 2.22 10.24 -14.30
N ALA A 60 2.52 10.44 -15.59
CA ALA A 60 3.57 11.36 -16.03
C ALA A 60 3.29 12.82 -15.65
N ALA A 61 2.02 13.25 -15.74
CA ALA A 61 1.60 14.59 -15.33
C ALA A 61 1.65 14.78 -13.80
N ALA A 62 1.29 13.75 -13.03
CA ALA A 62 1.41 13.76 -11.57
C ALA A 62 2.88 13.83 -11.13
N ALA A 63 3.75 13.07 -11.78
CA ALA A 63 5.19 13.10 -11.53
C ALA A 63 5.79 14.48 -11.85
N SER A 64 5.49 15.08 -13.01
CA SER A 64 6.01 16.40 -13.35
C SER A 64 5.50 17.50 -12.42
N LYS A 65 4.25 17.42 -11.97
CA LYS A 65 3.68 18.35 -10.98
C LYS A 65 4.34 18.20 -9.61
N ALA A 66 4.67 16.98 -9.20
CA ALA A 66 5.39 16.74 -7.94
C ALA A 66 6.82 17.30 -8.00
N GLU A 67 7.52 17.11 -9.12
CA GLU A 67 8.86 17.67 -9.32
C GLU A 67 8.85 19.20 -9.41
N ALA A 68 7.89 19.79 -10.14
CA ALA A 68 7.71 21.24 -10.19
C ALA A 68 7.41 21.84 -8.81
N LYS A 69 6.58 21.17 -8.00
CA LYS A 69 6.31 21.60 -6.62
C LYS A 69 7.55 21.49 -5.72
N ARG A 70 8.39 20.45 -5.92
CA ARG A 70 9.66 20.31 -5.20
C ARG A 70 10.64 21.42 -5.58
N LEU A 71 10.75 21.73 -6.88
CA LEU A 71 11.61 22.79 -7.38
C LEU A 71 11.17 24.16 -6.86
N ALA A 72 9.87 24.47 -6.96
CA ALA A 72 9.30 25.71 -6.45
C ALA A 72 9.50 25.89 -4.94
N LYS A 73 9.39 24.80 -4.16
CA LYS A 73 9.67 24.85 -2.72
C LYS A 73 11.14 25.16 -2.42
N VAL A 74 12.06 24.57 -3.19
CA VAL A 74 13.50 24.86 -3.04
C VAL A 74 13.79 26.31 -3.42
N GLU A 75 13.22 26.81 -4.52
CA GLU A 75 13.35 28.21 -4.94
C GLU A 75 12.76 29.19 -3.91
N GLU A 76 11.61 28.86 -3.30
CA GLU A 76 11.00 29.67 -2.24
C GLU A 76 11.83 29.65 -0.95
N GLU A 77 12.41 28.51 -0.56
CA GLU A 77 13.34 28.40 0.57
C GLU A 77 14.63 29.20 0.33
N GLU A 78 15.17 29.17 -0.90
CA GLU A 78 16.34 29.95 -1.30
C GLU A 78 16.03 31.46 -1.28
N MET A 79 14.89 31.88 -1.84
CA MET A 79 14.44 33.28 -1.81
C MET A 79 14.10 33.77 -0.40
N ALA A 80 13.54 32.91 0.46
CA ALA A 80 13.28 33.23 1.86
C ALA A 80 14.58 33.34 2.70
N SER A 81 15.66 32.70 2.24
CA SER A 81 17.00 32.82 2.82
C SER A 81 17.80 34.00 2.24
N PHE A 82 17.47 34.44 1.02
CA PHE A 82 18.13 35.53 0.32
C PHE A 82 17.82 36.87 1.02
N GLY A 83 18.82 37.43 1.71
CA GLY A 83 18.70 38.69 2.44
C GLY A 83 18.49 38.55 3.95
N LYS A 84 18.28 37.34 4.49
CA LYS A 84 18.41 37.11 5.95
C LYS A 84 19.88 37.08 6.32
N LYS A 85 20.38 38.12 6.98
CA LYS A 85 21.67 38.09 7.67
C LYS A 85 21.67 36.87 8.61
N PRO A 86 22.74 36.04 8.65
CA PRO A 86 22.78 34.84 9.49
C PRO A 86 22.67 35.25 10.97
N ALA A 87 21.44 35.23 11.48
CA ALA A 87 21.14 35.57 12.85
C ALA A 87 21.29 34.31 13.70
N THR A 88 22.53 33.91 13.92
CA THR A 88 23.03 33.26 15.14
C THR A 88 24.48 32.88 14.88
N LYS A 89 25.38 33.27 15.78
CA LYS A 89 26.75 32.76 15.81
C LYS A 89 26.67 31.24 15.79
N ALA A 90 27.19 30.61 14.74
CA ALA A 90 27.36 29.16 14.70
C ALA A 90 28.01 28.73 16.01
N LYS A 91 27.29 27.95 16.82
CA LYS A 91 27.83 27.36 18.04
C LYS A 91 29.02 26.52 17.58
N LYS A 92 30.23 26.94 17.94
CA LYS A 92 31.46 26.21 17.56
C LYS A 92 31.37 24.85 18.22
N MET A 93 30.93 23.85 17.46
CA MET A 93 30.94 22.47 17.91
C MET A 93 32.39 22.07 18.12
N THR A 94 32.65 21.47 19.28
CA THR A 94 33.95 20.90 19.59
C THR A 94 34.24 19.74 18.64
N LYS A 95 35.52 19.40 18.45
CA LYS A 95 35.93 18.31 17.54
C LYS A 95 35.26 16.97 17.88
N ALA A 96 34.91 16.76 19.14
CA ALA A 96 34.17 15.59 19.63
C ALA A 96 32.69 15.59 19.17
N GLU A 97 32.02 16.73 19.21
CA GLU A 97 30.63 16.86 18.74
C GLU A 97 30.54 16.71 17.22
N LEU A 98 31.54 17.20 16.48
CA LEU A 98 31.64 16.99 15.03
C LEU A 98 31.82 15.51 14.67
N ALA A 99 32.62 14.77 15.45
CA ALA A 99 32.78 13.33 15.26
C ALA A 99 31.48 12.56 15.58
N ALA A 100 30.81 12.92 16.67
CA ALA A 100 29.53 12.32 17.05
C ALA A 100 28.43 12.57 16.00
N PHE A 101 28.38 13.78 15.44
CA PHE A 101 27.43 14.12 14.38
C PHE A 101 27.73 13.37 13.08
N ALA A 102 29.00 13.24 12.71
CA ALA A 102 29.41 12.44 11.55
C ALA A 102 29.09 10.95 11.71
N GLU A 103 29.22 10.40 12.92
CA GLU A 103 28.82 9.01 13.19
C GLU A 103 27.31 8.80 13.14
N MET A 104 26.51 9.76 13.62
CA MET A 104 25.05 9.71 13.52
C MET A 104 24.60 9.77 12.06
N ASP A 105 25.14 10.71 11.28
CA ASP A 105 24.86 10.82 9.84
C ASP A 105 25.28 9.55 9.08
N ALA A 106 26.42 8.93 9.44
CA ALA A 106 26.84 7.66 8.85
C ALA A 106 25.87 6.51 9.18
N LYS A 107 25.38 6.42 10.42
CA LYS A 107 24.40 5.41 10.85
C LYS A 107 23.07 5.60 10.12
N GLU A 108 22.60 6.84 9.98
CA GLU A 108 21.38 7.16 9.25
C GLU A 108 21.50 6.82 7.77
N ARG A 109 22.64 7.11 7.13
CA ARG A 109 22.89 6.73 5.73
C ARG A 109 22.94 5.22 5.52
N ILE A 110 23.49 4.46 6.48
CA ILE A 110 23.47 2.99 6.43
C ILE A 110 22.04 2.48 6.59
N LYS A 111 21.27 3.00 7.56
CA LYS A 111 19.87 2.63 7.77
C LYS A 111 19.01 2.94 6.54
N ALA A 112 19.20 4.08 5.91
CA ALA A 112 18.51 4.46 4.68
C ALA A 112 18.87 3.56 3.48
N LYS A 113 20.14 3.15 3.36
CA LYS A 113 20.56 2.18 2.32
C LYS A 113 19.94 0.80 2.55
N PHE A 114 19.88 0.33 3.80
CA PHE A 114 19.21 -0.93 4.14
C PHE A 114 17.70 -0.87 3.89
N ALA A 115 17.04 0.23 4.25
CA ALA A 115 15.62 0.42 3.97
C ALA A 115 15.32 0.41 2.47
N LYS A 116 16.11 1.15 1.66
CA LYS A 116 16.00 1.11 0.20
C LYS A 116 16.27 -0.27 -0.37
N ALA A 117 17.26 -0.99 0.15
CA ALA A 117 17.54 -2.37 -0.28
C ALA A 117 16.35 -3.30 0.02
N LYS A 118 15.74 -3.20 1.21
CA LYS A 118 14.54 -3.98 1.59
C LYS A 118 13.36 -3.66 0.66
N GLU A 119 13.12 -2.37 0.35
CA GLU A 119 12.08 -1.97 -0.62
C GLU A 119 12.35 -2.50 -2.03
N THR A 120 13.57 -2.38 -2.55
CA THR A 120 13.89 -2.84 -3.91
C THR A 120 13.73 -4.35 -4.09
N LYS A 121 13.95 -5.12 -3.02
CA LYS A 121 13.79 -6.57 -3.04
C LYS A 121 12.34 -7.02 -2.88
N LYS A 122 11.41 -6.11 -2.58
CA LYS A 122 10.01 -6.43 -2.24
C LYS A 122 9.92 -7.55 -1.19
N GLU A 123 10.90 -7.63 -0.30
CA GLU A 123 10.96 -8.61 0.78
C GLU A 123 10.16 -8.04 1.96
N VAL A 124 8.97 -8.59 2.17
CA VAL A 124 8.15 -8.34 3.35
C VAL A 124 8.61 -9.31 4.43
N SER A 125 8.85 -8.83 5.65
CA SER A 125 9.19 -9.75 6.75
C SER A 125 7.96 -10.59 7.12
N GLU A 126 8.16 -11.77 7.73
CA GLU A 126 7.04 -12.62 8.17
C GLU A 126 6.11 -11.89 9.13
N GLU A 127 6.67 -11.04 10.00
CA GLU A 127 5.96 -10.19 10.95
C GLU A 127 5.11 -9.13 10.21
N ASP A 128 5.68 -8.46 9.20
CA ASP A 128 4.98 -7.47 8.39
C ASP A 128 3.84 -8.13 7.56
N TYR A 129 4.06 -9.35 7.06
CA TYR A 129 3.07 -10.11 6.29
C TYR A 129 1.94 -10.63 7.19
N ALA A 130 2.25 -11.16 8.36
CA ALA A 130 1.27 -11.56 9.36
C ALA A 130 0.38 -10.36 9.75
N ALA A 131 0.98 -9.18 9.98
CA ALA A 131 0.21 -7.96 10.26
C ALA A 131 -0.71 -7.52 9.09
N MET A 132 -0.34 -7.82 7.83
CA MET A 132 -1.20 -7.54 6.67
C MET A 132 -2.35 -8.53 6.51
N VAL A 133 -2.15 -9.80 6.89
CA VAL A 133 -3.11 -10.88 6.66
C VAL A 133 -4.02 -11.10 7.87
N ASP A 134 -3.49 -10.99 9.09
CA ASP A 134 -4.21 -11.20 10.35
C ASP A 134 -5.02 -9.97 10.75
N VAL A 135 -5.55 -9.23 9.77
CA VAL A 135 -6.51 -8.16 9.99
C VAL A 135 -7.86 -8.81 10.30
N LYS A 136 -8.42 -8.49 11.47
CA LYS A 136 -9.74 -8.95 11.87
C LYS A 136 -10.77 -8.52 10.82
N ASN A 137 -11.40 -9.48 10.16
CA ASN A 137 -12.49 -9.21 9.23
C ASN A 137 -13.79 -9.06 10.00
N ASP A 138 -14.12 -7.83 10.38
CA ASP A 138 -15.37 -7.53 11.11
C ASP A 138 -16.64 -7.77 10.26
N ASN A 139 -16.50 -7.91 8.93
CA ASN A 139 -17.60 -8.27 8.03
C ASN A 139 -17.82 -9.79 7.94
N ALA A 140 -16.89 -10.61 8.44
CA ALA A 140 -17.08 -12.05 8.55
C ALA A 140 -18.01 -12.34 9.74
N THR A 141 -19.29 -12.05 9.54
CA THR A 141 -20.33 -12.55 10.44
C THR A 141 -20.29 -14.08 10.40
N GLU A 142 -20.37 -14.68 11.58
CA GLU A 142 -20.30 -16.12 11.77
C GLU A 142 -21.21 -16.83 10.78
N LYS A 143 -20.76 -17.99 10.26
CA LYS A 143 -21.51 -18.83 9.33
C LYS A 143 -22.97 -18.87 9.77
N ILE A 144 -23.84 -18.23 8.99
CA ILE A 144 -25.27 -18.20 9.27
C ILE A 144 -25.79 -19.61 9.03
N ASP A 145 -25.90 -20.39 10.09
CA ASP A 145 -26.48 -21.74 10.07
C ASP A 145 -28.00 -21.60 10.11
N ALA A 146 -28.58 -21.42 8.93
CA ALA A 146 -30.02 -21.33 8.75
C ALA A 146 -30.50 -22.56 7.98
N SER A 147 -31.43 -23.29 8.59
CA SER A 147 -32.02 -24.51 8.03
C SER A 147 -33.25 -24.24 7.14
N GLY A 148 -33.62 -22.97 6.97
CA GLY A 148 -34.76 -22.54 6.16
C GLY A 148 -34.74 -21.06 5.77
N ILE A 149 -35.63 -20.67 4.85
CA ILE A 149 -35.68 -19.32 4.27
C ILE A 149 -35.98 -18.26 5.34
N ASP A 150 -36.93 -18.53 6.23
CA ASP A 150 -37.34 -17.58 7.27
C ASP A 150 -36.22 -17.34 8.31
N GLU A 151 -35.50 -18.41 8.67
CA GLU A 151 -34.35 -18.37 9.59
C GLU A 151 -33.14 -17.65 8.96
N ALA A 152 -32.92 -17.84 7.66
CA ALA A 152 -31.89 -17.13 6.90
C ALA A 152 -32.20 -15.63 6.80
N LEU A 153 -33.46 -15.26 6.53
CA LEU A 153 -33.89 -13.86 6.46
C LEU A 153 -33.76 -13.14 7.80
N ALA A 154 -34.12 -13.80 8.90
CA ALA A 154 -33.96 -13.27 10.26
C ALA A 154 -32.47 -13.06 10.60
N SER A 155 -31.61 -14.03 10.27
CA SER A 155 -30.17 -13.96 10.54
C SER A 155 -29.44 -12.93 9.69
N LEU A 156 -29.92 -12.67 8.47
CA LEU A 156 -29.39 -11.63 7.59
C LEU A 156 -29.84 -10.20 7.98
N GLY A 157 -30.73 -10.05 8.98
CA GLY A 157 -31.27 -8.76 9.36
C GLY A 157 -32.01 -8.05 8.22
N VAL A 158 -32.46 -8.80 7.20
CA VAL A 158 -33.26 -8.29 6.08
C VAL A 158 -34.67 -8.05 6.59
N ASN A 159 -34.83 -6.96 7.34
CA ASN A 159 -36.10 -6.45 7.84
C ASN A 159 -36.91 -5.85 6.69
N GLY A 160 -37.38 -6.71 5.79
CA GLY A 160 -38.29 -6.39 4.68
C GLY A 160 -39.37 -7.43 4.44
N ALA A 161 -39.27 -8.63 5.00
CA ALA A 161 -40.31 -9.64 4.88
C ALA A 161 -40.36 -10.52 6.15
N ALA A 162 -41.51 -10.45 6.83
CA ALA A 162 -41.97 -11.30 7.93
C ALA A 162 -41.47 -11.00 9.37
N GLY A 163 -42.37 -10.43 10.19
CA GLY A 163 -42.43 -10.69 11.64
C GLY A 163 -42.28 -9.46 12.56
N PRO A 164 -43.30 -9.11 13.39
CA PRO A 164 -43.13 -8.17 14.49
C PRO A 164 -42.38 -8.87 15.64
N HIS A 165 -41.68 -8.10 16.49
CA HIS A 165 -41.01 -8.51 17.75
C HIS A 165 -39.50 -8.78 17.69
N THR A 166 -38.72 -7.72 17.45
CA THR A 166 -37.38 -7.58 18.06
C THR A 166 -37.46 -6.48 19.12
N PRO A 167 -37.33 -6.78 20.43
CA PRO A 167 -37.31 -5.76 21.47
C PRO A 167 -35.99 -4.99 21.39
N GLY A 168 -36.02 -3.79 20.81
CA GLY A 168 -34.87 -2.89 20.71
C GLY A 168 -34.68 -2.24 19.34
N HIS A 169 -35.22 -2.84 18.27
CA HIS A 169 -35.26 -2.21 16.95
C HIS A 169 -36.66 -1.66 16.69
N ALA A 170 -36.84 -0.38 16.98
CA ALA A 170 -37.99 0.36 16.47
C ALA A 170 -38.04 0.23 14.94
N LEU A 171 -39.18 -0.22 14.40
CA LEU A 171 -39.44 -0.24 12.96
C LEU A 171 -39.11 1.12 12.34
N PRO A 172 -38.35 1.19 11.22
CA PRO A 172 -38.23 2.40 10.44
C PRO A 172 -39.61 2.69 9.81
N GLY A 173 -40.41 3.46 10.53
CA GLY A 173 -41.81 3.70 10.21
C GLY A 173 -42.62 4.34 11.34
N THR A 174 -42.01 4.56 12.51
CA THR A 174 -42.64 5.37 13.55
C THR A 174 -42.52 6.85 13.20
N LYS A 175 -43.59 7.61 13.44
CA LYS A 175 -43.92 8.93 12.90
C LYS A 175 -42.97 10.09 13.31
N ASN A 176 -41.78 9.79 13.84
CA ASN A 176 -40.83 10.80 14.31
C ASN A 176 -39.40 10.48 13.83
N THR A 177 -39.17 10.60 12.53
CA THR A 177 -37.85 10.49 11.89
C THR A 177 -36.82 11.44 12.51
N LYS A 178 -37.27 12.58 13.05
CA LYS A 178 -36.42 13.56 13.73
C LYS A 178 -35.83 13.01 15.03
N ALA A 179 -36.62 12.31 15.85
CA ALA A 179 -36.13 11.69 17.06
C ALA A 179 -35.19 10.50 16.76
N ALA A 180 -35.52 9.71 15.73
CA ALA A 180 -34.65 8.62 15.29
C ALA A 180 -33.30 9.13 14.76
N TYR A 181 -33.31 10.20 13.97
CA TYR A 181 -32.09 10.84 13.47
C TYR A 181 -31.25 11.45 14.60
N ALA A 182 -31.87 12.09 15.59
CA ALA A 182 -31.15 12.65 16.73
C ALA A 182 -30.45 11.58 17.58
N ALA A 183 -31.10 10.44 17.82
CA ALA A 183 -30.48 9.33 18.54
C ALA A 183 -29.32 8.70 17.75
N PHE A 184 -29.45 8.59 16.43
CA PHE A 184 -28.38 8.13 15.55
C PHE A 184 -27.19 9.10 15.52
N GLU A 185 -27.46 10.41 15.42
CA GLU A 185 -26.45 11.46 15.46
C GLU A 185 -25.65 11.40 16.77
N GLU A 186 -26.30 11.26 17.93
CA GLU A 186 -25.61 11.17 19.22
C GLU A 186 -24.68 9.94 19.31
N GLN A 187 -25.08 8.81 18.73
CA GLN A 187 -24.32 7.57 18.77
C GLN A 187 -23.10 7.58 17.82
N GLU A 188 -23.25 8.12 16.61
CA GLU A 188 -22.21 8.04 15.56
C GLU A 188 -21.25 9.24 15.56
N MET A 189 -21.65 10.38 16.12
CA MET A 189 -20.83 11.60 16.13
C MET A 189 -19.46 11.47 16.84
N PRO A 190 -19.31 10.70 17.93
CA PRO A 190 -17.99 10.46 18.53
C PRO A 190 -17.04 9.73 17.57
N GLY A 191 -17.48 8.64 16.94
CA GLY A 191 -16.67 7.88 15.98
C GLY A 191 -16.28 8.72 14.76
N LEU A 192 -17.23 9.50 14.23
CA LEU A 192 -16.96 10.38 13.09
C LEU A 192 -15.89 11.45 13.39
N LYS A 193 -15.82 11.92 14.65
CA LYS A 193 -14.78 12.88 15.10
C LYS A 193 -13.42 12.22 15.33
N GLU A 194 -13.40 10.96 15.78
CA GLU A 194 -12.17 10.18 15.92
C GLU A 194 -11.56 9.86 14.55
N ASP A 195 -12.38 9.44 13.59
CA ASP A 195 -11.95 9.11 12.24
C ASP A 195 -11.55 10.35 11.44
N ARG A 196 -12.23 11.48 11.66
CA ARG A 196 -12.03 12.73 10.91
C ARG A 196 -11.98 13.94 11.85
N PRO A 197 -10.87 14.14 12.58
CA PRO A 197 -10.73 15.23 13.54
C PRO A 197 -10.73 16.64 12.92
N GLY A 198 -10.57 16.74 11.59
CA GLY A 198 -10.65 18.01 10.84
C GLY A 198 -12.04 18.32 10.28
N LEU A 199 -13.03 17.45 10.47
CA LEU A 199 -14.38 17.64 9.94
C LEU A 199 -15.13 18.66 10.80
N LYS A 200 -15.71 19.67 10.15
CA LYS A 200 -16.57 20.65 10.84
C LYS A 200 -17.94 20.02 11.08
N MET A 201 -18.63 20.37 12.17
CA MET A 201 -19.96 19.84 12.51
C MET A 201 -21.04 20.03 11.42
N SER A 202 -20.82 20.94 10.47
CA SER A 202 -21.73 21.20 9.35
C SER A 202 -21.44 20.37 8.09
N GLN A 203 -20.33 19.62 8.06
CA GLN A 203 -19.82 18.87 6.91
C GLN A 203 -20.05 17.38 7.12
#